data_AF-A0A3D0ZWH3-F1
#
_entry.id   AF-A0A3D0ZWH3-F1
#
_cell.length_a   1.000
_cell.length_b   1.000
_cell.length_c   1.000
_cell.angle_alpha   90.00
_cell.angle_beta   90.00
_cell.angle_gamma   90.00
#
_symmetry.space_group_name_H-M   'P 1'
#
loop_
_entity.id
_entity.type
_entity.pdbx_description
1 polymer ?
#
loop_
_entity_poly.entity_id
_entity_poly.type
_entity_poly.pdbx_seq_one_letter_code
_entity_poly.pdbx_strand_id
1 'polypeptide(L)'
;KPTQKPHPPIVVGGNRTPALRRVARYGDGWHPMNLSPDGVTRRLSMIEEEAKIVNRPSTTSIVQVRLDMERVNADSAAKYEAAGVTDLVMHVLSSDPDYQHTEMERFAAEMFN
;
A
#
# COMPACT_ATOMS: atom_id res chain seq x y z
N LYS A 1 -7.92 19.29 -14.99
CA LYS A 1 -7.81 17.83 -15.25
C LYS A 1 -6.42 17.57 -15.82
N PRO A 2 -5.70 16.49 -15.43
CA PRO A 2 -4.38 16.20 -15.98
C PRO A 2 -4.42 16.18 -17.51
N THR A 3 -3.38 16.72 -18.14
CA THR A 3 -3.26 16.77 -19.60
C THR A 3 -2.97 15.39 -20.20
N GLN A 4 -2.30 14.52 -19.43
CA GLN A 4 -1.95 13.15 -19.82
C GLN A 4 -3.16 12.21 -19.86
N LYS A 5 -3.21 11.32 -20.86
CA LYS A 5 -4.18 10.21 -20.99
C LYS A 5 -3.44 8.87 -21.17
N PRO A 6 -3.80 7.80 -20.43
CA PRO A 6 -4.75 7.79 -19.31
C PRO A 6 -4.29 8.72 -18.18
N HIS A 7 -5.23 9.15 -17.33
CA HIS A 7 -4.89 9.98 -16.16
C HIS A 7 -4.02 9.14 -15.22
N PRO A 8 -3.04 9.76 -14.52
CA PRO A 8 -2.34 9.06 -13.44
C PRO A 8 -3.33 8.51 -12.40
N PRO A 9 -3.09 7.31 -11.85
CA PRO A 9 -3.99 6.70 -10.88
C PRO A 9 -4.07 7.51 -9.59
N ILE A 10 -5.28 7.61 -9.01
CA ILE A 10 -5.49 8.29 -7.73
C ILE A 10 -5.38 7.27 -6.59
N VAL A 11 -4.28 7.34 -5.84
CA VAL A 11 -4.07 6.49 -4.65
C VAL A 11 -4.44 7.27 -3.39
N VAL A 12 -5.44 6.79 -2.64
CA VAL A 12 -5.95 7.49 -1.45
C VAL A 12 -5.34 6.94 -0.17
N GLY A 13 -4.77 7.82 0.64
CA GLY A 13 -4.20 7.47 1.93
C GLY A 13 -5.23 7.34 3.07
N GLY A 14 -4.87 6.52 4.08
CA GLY A 14 -5.54 6.47 5.38
C GLY A 14 -6.28 5.16 5.67
N ASN A 15 -6.41 4.84 6.97
CA ASN A 15 -6.85 3.51 7.43
C ASN A 15 -8.29 3.46 7.96
N ARG A 16 -8.94 4.63 8.12
CA ARG A 16 -10.24 4.79 8.79
C ARG A 16 -11.37 4.85 7.77
N THR A 17 -12.60 4.50 8.19
CA THR A 17 -13.78 4.42 7.34
C THR A 17 -13.99 5.61 6.39
N PRO A 18 -13.81 6.88 6.80
CA PRO A 18 -13.95 8.00 5.86
C PRO A 18 -12.95 7.96 4.69
N ALA A 19 -11.74 7.46 4.92
CA ALA A 19 -10.74 7.27 3.87
C ALA A 19 -11.10 6.11 2.94
N LEU A 20 -11.54 4.97 3.50
CA LEU A 20 -11.95 3.80 2.72
C LEU A 20 -13.14 4.13 1.80
N ARG A 21 -14.10 4.94 2.27
CA ARG A 21 -15.18 5.48 1.44
C ARG A 21 -14.68 6.32 0.27
N ARG A 22 -13.61 7.10 0.48
CA ARG A 22 -13.00 7.89 -0.61
C ARG A 22 -12.29 6.99 -1.62
N VAL A 23 -11.60 5.94 -1.16
CA VAL A 23 -11.02 4.92 -2.05
C VAL A 23 -12.12 4.34 -2.93
N ALA A 24 -13.19 3.83 -2.32
CA ALA A 24 -14.31 3.22 -3.04
C ALA A 24 -14.94 4.17 -4.07
N ARG A 25 -15.15 5.45 -3.70
CA ARG A 25 -15.83 6.42 -4.57
C ARG A 25 -14.95 7.01 -5.67
N TYR A 26 -13.68 7.24 -5.39
CA TYR A 26 -12.82 8.09 -6.23
C TYR A 26 -11.43 7.52 -6.51
N GLY A 27 -10.95 6.54 -5.74
CA GLY A 27 -9.59 6.03 -5.85
C GLY A 27 -9.44 4.94 -6.91
N ASP A 28 -8.25 4.87 -7.50
CA ASP A 28 -7.73 3.74 -8.27
C ASP A 28 -6.79 2.88 -7.40
N GLY A 29 -6.50 3.34 -6.19
CA GLY A 29 -5.70 2.62 -5.21
C GLY A 29 -5.85 3.11 -3.79
N TRP A 30 -5.22 2.37 -2.88
CA TRP A 30 -5.24 2.62 -1.44
C TRP A 30 -3.81 2.57 -0.87
N HIS A 31 -3.48 3.56 -0.03
CA HIS A 31 -2.17 3.68 0.62
C HIS A 31 -2.32 3.72 2.16
N PRO A 32 -2.44 2.55 2.83
CA PRO A 32 -2.42 2.50 4.27
C PRO A 32 -1.03 2.63 4.87
N MET A 33 -0.99 2.99 6.15
CA MET A 33 0.24 3.02 6.94
C MET A 33 0.16 2.01 8.07
N ASN A 34 1.21 1.20 8.24
CA ASN A 34 1.43 0.31 9.38
C ASN A 34 0.25 -0.65 9.67
N LEU A 35 -0.35 -1.24 8.63
CA LEU A 35 -1.33 -2.31 8.79
C LEU A 35 -0.67 -3.68 8.67
N SER A 36 -1.15 -4.64 9.45
CA SER A 36 -0.86 -6.06 9.26
C SER A 36 -1.56 -6.60 7.99
N PRO A 37 -1.13 -7.76 7.45
CA PRO A 37 -1.81 -8.43 6.35
C PRO A 37 -3.32 -8.60 6.59
N ASP A 38 -3.74 -9.14 7.73
CA ASP A 38 -5.16 -9.27 8.09
C ASP A 38 -5.89 -7.91 8.12
N GLY A 39 -5.17 -6.87 8.57
CA GLY A 39 -5.67 -5.51 8.59
C GLY A 39 -5.89 -4.93 7.19
N VAL A 40 -5.08 -5.34 6.21
CA VAL A 40 -5.24 -5.02 4.78
C VAL A 40 -6.47 -5.75 4.26
N THR A 41 -6.52 -7.08 4.37
CA THR A 41 -7.64 -7.91 3.88
C THR A 41 -8.99 -7.38 4.35
N ARG A 42 -9.11 -7.14 5.67
CA ARG A 42 -10.36 -6.62 6.26
C ARG A 42 -10.80 -5.30 5.63
N ARG A 43 -9.87 -4.40 5.32
CA ARG A 43 -10.18 -3.07 4.79
C ARG A 43 -10.40 -3.07 3.29
N LEU A 44 -9.76 -3.97 2.56
CA LEU A 44 -10.09 -4.22 1.15
C LEU A 44 -11.54 -4.68 1.02
N SER A 45 -12.01 -5.62 1.87
CA SER A 45 -13.42 -6.00 1.91
C SER A 45 -14.36 -4.82 2.18
N MET A 46 -13.99 -3.93 3.12
CA MET A 46 -14.79 -2.71 3.37
C MET A 46 -14.81 -1.75 2.18
N ILE A 47 -13.70 -1.60 1.45
CA ILE A 47 -13.64 -0.78 0.23
C ILE A 47 -14.54 -1.38 -0.85
N GLU A 48 -14.53 -2.69 -1.02
CA GLU A 48 -15.41 -3.38 -1.98
C GLU A 48 -16.89 -3.22 -1.63
N GLU A 49 -17.26 -3.34 -0.35
CA GLU A 49 -18.63 -3.08 0.12
C GLU A 49 -19.07 -1.64 -0.16
N GLU A 50 -18.23 -0.66 0.16
CA GLU A 50 -18.53 0.75 -0.12
C GLU A 50 -18.61 1.05 -1.63
N ALA A 51 -17.83 0.34 -2.46
CA ALA A 51 -17.88 0.47 -3.92
C ALA A 51 -19.21 -0.05 -4.49
N LYS A 52 -19.72 -1.16 -3.96
CA LYS A 52 -21.05 -1.71 -4.31
C LYS A 52 -22.16 -0.72 -4.00
N ILE A 53 -22.12 -0.05 -2.84
CA ILE A 53 -23.12 0.96 -2.43
C ILE A 53 -23.24 2.09 -3.45
N VAL A 54 -22.11 2.51 -4.04
CA VAL A 54 -22.07 3.61 -5.02
C VAL A 54 -22.10 3.12 -6.48
N ASN A 55 -22.39 1.85 -6.71
CA ASN A 55 -22.44 1.21 -8.03
C ASN A 55 -21.18 1.46 -8.88
N ARG A 56 -20.00 1.45 -8.25
CA ARG A 56 -18.72 1.57 -8.96
C ARG A 56 -18.06 0.19 -9.07
N PRO A 57 -17.62 -0.23 -10.26
CA PRO A 57 -16.77 -1.42 -10.40
C PRO A 57 -15.53 -1.29 -9.50
N SER A 58 -15.04 -2.39 -8.96
CA SER A 58 -13.78 -2.35 -8.19
C SER A 58 -12.64 -1.90 -9.10
N THR A 59 -12.02 -0.78 -8.76
CA THR A 59 -10.87 -0.20 -9.48
C THR A 59 -9.61 -0.13 -8.62
N THR A 60 -9.62 -0.74 -7.43
CA THR A 60 -8.49 -0.71 -6.49
C THR A 60 -7.40 -1.67 -6.97
N SER A 61 -6.69 -1.31 -8.03
CA SER A 61 -5.61 -2.11 -8.60
C SER A 61 -4.26 -1.86 -7.92
N ILE A 62 -4.15 -0.80 -7.13
CA ILE A 62 -2.92 -0.43 -6.41
C ILE A 62 -3.20 -0.45 -4.90
N VAL A 63 -2.47 -1.29 -4.17
CA VAL A 63 -2.54 -1.40 -2.71
C VAL A 63 -1.13 -1.26 -2.15
N GLN A 64 -0.81 -0.08 -1.61
CA GLN A 64 0.54 0.29 -1.19
C GLN A 64 0.64 0.40 0.32
N VAL A 65 1.26 -0.57 0.98
CA VAL A 65 1.39 -0.52 2.45
C VAL A 65 2.71 0.14 2.83
N ARG A 66 2.64 1.25 3.56
CA ARG A 66 3.83 1.86 4.17
C ARG A 66 4.21 1.15 5.45
N LEU A 67 5.46 0.68 5.53
CA LEU A 67 6.04 -0.03 6.68
C LEU A 67 7.46 0.48 6.97
N ASP A 68 7.92 0.26 8.21
CA ASP A 68 9.34 0.39 8.53
C ASP A 68 10.11 -0.80 7.92
N MET A 69 11.27 -0.53 7.32
CA MET A 69 12.05 -1.53 6.55
C MET A 69 12.43 -2.75 7.39
N GLU A 70 12.73 -2.56 8.68
CA GLU A 70 13.07 -3.63 9.62
C GLU A 70 11.98 -4.71 9.76
N ARG A 71 10.73 -4.39 9.37
CA ARG A 71 9.59 -5.31 9.43
C ARG A 71 9.36 -6.08 8.11
N VAL A 72 10.23 -5.87 7.12
CA VAL A 72 10.10 -6.45 5.79
C VAL A 72 11.24 -7.44 5.55
N ASN A 73 10.86 -8.63 5.14
CA ASN A 73 11.69 -9.75 4.70
C ASN A 73 10.85 -10.64 3.76
N ALA A 74 11.42 -11.71 3.20
CA ALA A 74 10.74 -12.57 2.24
C ALA A 74 9.40 -13.13 2.79
N ASP A 75 9.38 -13.63 4.02
CA ASP A 75 8.18 -14.20 4.65
C ASP A 75 7.06 -13.17 4.83
N SER A 76 7.41 -11.98 5.33
CA SER A 76 6.43 -10.90 5.52
C SER A 76 5.92 -10.37 4.18
N ALA A 77 6.79 -10.23 3.16
CA ALA A 77 6.42 -9.81 1.83
C ALA A 77 5.40 -10.78 1.20
N ALA A 78 5.64 -12.08 1.29
CA ALA A 78 4.70 -13.10 0.81
C ALA A 78 3.33 -13.02 1.52
N LYS A 79 3.30 -12.73 2.82
CA LYS A 79 2.05 -12.54 3.57
C LYS A 79 1.27 -11.31 3.11
N TYR A 80 1.96 -10.21 2.80
CA TYR A 80 1.31 -9.01 2.26
C TYR A 80 0.80 -9.23 0.84
N GLU A 81 1.58 -9.90 -0.02
CA GLU A 81 1.13 -10.29 -1.36
C GLU A 81 -0.15 -11.15 -1.30
N ALA A 82 -0.18 -12.17 -0.44
CA ALA A 82 -1.37 -12.99 -0.22
C ALA A 82 -2.58 -12.20 0.31
N ALA A 83 -2.35 -11.07 0.99
CA ALA A 83 -3.40 -10.16 1.44
C ALA A 83 -3.87 -9.16 0.37
N GLY A 84 -3.33 -9.24 -0.85
CA GLY A 84 -3.68 -8.37 -1.98
C GLY A 84 -2.89 -7.06 -2.02
N VAL A 85 -1.75 -6.97 -1.34
CA VAL A 85 -0.82 -5.83 -1.45
C VAL A 85 -0.04 -5.93 -2.74
N THR A 86 0.04 -4.83 -3.49
CA THR A 86 0.81 -4.75 -4.74
C THR A 86 2.18 -4.11 -4.54
N ASP A 87 2.31 -3.23 -3.54
CA ASP A 87 3.54 -2.49 -3.29
C ASP A 87 3.81 -2.40 -1.77
N LEU A 88 5.05 -2.66 -1.37
CA LEU A 88 5.55 -2.32 -0.05
C LEU A 88 6.37 -1.04 -0.13
N VAL A 89 5.91 0.00 0.56
CA VAL A 89 6.61 1.29 0.64
C VAL A 89 7.38 1.33 1.95
N MET A 90 8.69 1.13 1.85
CA MET A 90 9.55 0.97 3.02
C MET A 90 10.20 2.28 3.44
N HIS A 91 10.28 2.50 4.75
CA HIS A 91 10.94 3.65 5.33
C HIS A 91 12.08 3.18 6.25
N VAL A 92 13.25 3.80 6.11
CA VAL A 92 14.37 3.63 7.05
C VAL A 92 14.25 4.72 8.11
N LEU A 93 14.12 4.33 9.38
CA LEU A 93 13.97 5.27 10.50
C LEU A 93 15.33 5.86 10.91
N SER A 94 15.89 6.71 10.06
CA SER A 94 17.09 7.47 10.35
C SER A 94 17.08 8.79 9.60
N SER A 95 17.84 9.77 10.07
CA SER A 95 18.13 11.01 9.35
C SER A 95 19.54 11.05 8.78
N ASP A 96 20.36 10.05 9.12
CA ASP A 96 21.72 9.89 8.61
C ASP A 96 21.66 9.20 7.23
N PRO A 97 22.09 9.88 6.15
CA PRO A 97 22.03 9.34 4.79
C PRO A 97 22.97 8.15 4.57
N ASP A 98 24.12 8.10 5.25
CA ASP A 98 25.07 6.99 5.10
C ASP A 98 24.48 5.73 5.73
N TYR A 99 23.86 5.87 6.90
CA TYR A 99 23.11 4.79 7.53
C TYR A 99 21.93 4.32 6.65
N GLN A 100 21.15 5.25 6.09
CA GLN A 100 20.05 4.89 5.18
C GLN A 100 20.55 4.09 3.97
N HIS A 101 21.67 4.49 3.38
CA HIS A 101 22.28 3.79 2.25
C HIS A 101 22.72 2.37 2.63
N THR A 102 23.45 2.21 3.75
CA THR A 102 23.89 0.90 4.23
C THR A 102 22.72 -0.04 4.52
N GLU A 103 21.65 0.46 5.13
CA GLU A 103 20.46 -0.37 5.39
C GLU A 103 19.74 -0.78 4.10
N MET A 104 19.68 0.10 3.09
CA MET A 104 19.14 -0.24 1.78
C MET A 104 19.97 -1.32 1.06
N GLU A 105 21.31 -1.25 1.14
CA GLU A 105 22.20 -2.28 0.58
C GLU A 105 22.04 -3.62 1.31
N ARG A 106 21.99 -3.60 2.65
CA ARG A 106 21.75 -4.79 3.47
C ARG A 106 20.43 -5.46 3.11
N PHE A 107 19.36 -4.68 3.03
CA PHE A 107 18.03 -5.17 2.65
C PHE A 107 18.04 -5.77 1.23
N ALA A 108 18.66 -5.09 0.27
CA ALA A 108 18.75 -5.60 -1.09
C ALA A 108 19.51 -6.93 -1.17
N ALA A 109 20.62 -7.06 -0.43
CA ALA A 109 21.40 -8.29 -0.36
C ALA A 109 20.65 -9.45 0.30
N GLU A 110 19.78 -9.17 1.28
CA GLU A 110 18.94 -10.17 1.94
C GLU A 110 17.77 -10.64 1.06
N MET A 111 17.19 -9.74 0.25
CA MET A 111 15.96 -10.01 -0.50
C MET A 111 16.16 -10.53 -1.93
N PHE A 112 17.28 -10.17 -2.57
CA PHE A 112 17.47 -10.37 -4.02
C PHE A 112 18.71 -11.18 -4.41
N ASN A 113 19.50 -11.67 -3.44
CA ASN A 113 20.57 -12.64 -3.67
C ASN A 113 20.12 -14.05 -3.26
#